data_AF-A0A0F8YM43-F1
#
_entry.id   AF-A0A0F8YM43-F1
#
_cell.length_a   1.000
_cell.length_b   1.000
_cell.length_c   1.000
_cell.angle_alpha   90.00
_cell.angle_beta   90.00
_cell.angle_gamma   90.00
#
_symmetry.space_group_name_H-M   'P 1'
#
loop_
_entity.id
_entity.type
_entity.pdbx_description
1 polymer ?
#
loop_
_entity_poly.entity_id
_entity_poly.type
_entity_poly.pdbx_seq_one_letter_code
_entity_poly.pdbx_strand_id
1 'polypeptide(L)'
;VHILWLAKTIPVYFAKNIYTFFCPETTEKNILGVWDLKAVPWSIGDLLIFMQNLGIMKIRYNCKKIDLVIMFDSENPGGNRDDFAVSKNGFHGKLFQLLEVAATSPYLGSVFVFDNRKDGLHFLRENADKYNMYPELIKVLSETFNFVGSEDLQHERDFFKKFGYLPKLHAGEPDICWALGLYDKTLGKKQIPIALTMRNNPGSKCRNIAPEPWLGFLRKAEAERPDIKFYLLGTRDEYLSELDELSNVVSTKKFGSTLSEDFAIINTCAMFIGMDSGVMFMAVYDDIPYVTFGTEERMRKKIGLNPEGNLIFANKWQRMLTKSFKITSESLFAEFEKT
;
A
#
# COMPACT_ATOMS: atom_id res chain seq x y z
N VAL A 1 10.34 18.55 6.71
CA VAL A 1 10.72 17.62 7.79
C VAL A 1 11.70 18.32 8.71
N HIS A 2 11.24 18.82 9.86
CA HIS A 2 12.14 19.38 10.88
C HIS A 2 12.41 18.29 11.92
N ILE A 3 13.63 17.76 11.92
CA ILE A 3 14.14 16.94 13.02
C ILE A 3 14.60 17.93 14.10
N LEU A 4 13.87 17.99 15.21
CA LEU A 4 14.25 18.76 16.39
C LEU A 4 14.85 17.81 17.43
N TRP A 5 16.12 18.02 17.71
CA TRP A 5 16.85 17.46 18.84
C TRP A 5 17.19 18.62 19.78
N LEU A 6 16.59 18.66 20.98
CA LEU A 6 16.88 19.56 22.12
C LEU A 6 15.86 19.18 23.22
N ALA A 7 16.12 19.15 24.52
CA ALA A 7 17.31 19.31 25.33
C ALA A 7 17.02 18.63 26.68
N LYS A 8 18.07 18.15 27.34
CA LYS A 8 18.05 17.74 28.75
C LYS A 8 17.66 18.92 29.65
N THR A 9 17.03 18.58 30.78
CA THR A 9 16.82 19.38 32.01
C THR A 9 15.80 20.52 31.98
N ILE A 10 14.57 20.21 32.43
CA ILE A 10 13.70 21.16 33.14
C ILE A 10 13.33 20.53 34.51
N PRO A 11 13.48 21.25 35.64
CA PRO A 11 13.20 20.72 36.98
C PRO A 11 11.71 20.42 37.23
N VAL A 12 11.46 19.31 37.93
CA VAL A 12 10.16 18.64 38.15
C VAL A 12 9.17 19.40 39.09
N TYR A 13 9.44 20.64 39.50
CA TYR A 13 8.72 21.25 40.63
C TYR A 13 7.72 22.39 40.35
N PHE A 14 7.37 22.69 39.10
CA PHE A 14 6.47 23.82 38.80
C PHE A 14 5.23 23.49 37.93
N ALA A 15 4.87 22.22 37.73
CA ALA A 15 3.79 21.84 36.81
C ALA A 15 2.51 21.31 37.51
N LYS A 16 2.17 21.78 38.71
CA LYS A 16 1.01 21.23 39.45
C LYS A 16 -0.17 22.14 39.73
N ASN A 17 -0.14 23.42 39.33
CA ASN A 17 -1.34 24.27 39.37
C ASN A 17 -1.23 25.34 38.28
N ILE A 18 -2.39 25.73 37.72
CA ILE A 18 -2.63 26.68 36.62
C ILE A 18 -2.80 25.97 35.25
N TYR A 19 -4.03 25.55 34.94
CA TYR A 19 -4.90 26.10 33.88
C TYR A 19 -6.16 25.22 33.71
N THR A 20 -7.18 25.49 34.52
CA THR A 20 -8.58 25.33 34.10
C THR A 20 -9.02 26.69 33.54
N PHE A 21 -8.93 26.89 32.23
CA PHE A 21 -9.57 28.01 31.55
C PHE A 21 -9.88 27.62 30.10
N PHE A 22 -11.18 27.69 29.78
CA PHE A 22 -11.82 27.47 28.47
C PHE A 22 -11.54 26.11 27.82
N CYS A 23 -12.49 25.19 27.95
CA CYS A 23 -12.63 24.09 26.99
C CYS A 23 -13.37 24.69 25.78
N PRO A 24 -12.71 24.97 24.64
CA PRO A 24 -13.48 25.11 23.42
C PRO A 24 -14.07 23.73 23.16
N GLU A 25 -15.40 23.65 23.09
CA GLU A 25 -16.09 22.48 22.54
C GLU A 25 -15.69 22.34 21.07
N THR A 26 -14.51 21.76 20.81
CA THR A 26 -14.06 20.98 19.64
C THR A 26 -12.54 20.80 19.69
N THR A 27 -12.04 19.88 20.51
CA THR A 27 -10.65 19.38 20.44
C THR A 27 -10.59 18.24 19.42
N GLU A 28 -10.63 18.55 18.12
CA GLU A 28 -10.48 17.51 17.09
C GLU A 28 -9.17 16.73 17.32
N LYS A 29 -9.32 15.46 17.70
CA LYS A 29 -8.20 14.53 17.88
C LYS A 29 -7.63 14.12 16.52
N ASN A 30 -6.40 13.64 16.51
CA ASN A 30 -5.85 12.91 15.36
C ASN A 30 -6.23 11.43 15.46
N ILE A 31 -6.19 10.73 14.33
CA ILE A 31 -6.13 9.26 14.35
C ILE A 31 -4.70 8.85 14.72
N LEU A 32 -4.54 7.86 15.59
CA LEU A 32 -3.25 7.18 15.80
C LEU A 32 -3.35 5.74 15.30
N GLY A 33 -2.81 5.47 14.13
CA GLY A 33 -2.66 4.12 13.61
C GLY A 33 -1.54 3.39 14.34
N VAL A 34 -1.75 2.14 14.75
CA VAL A 34 -0.71 1.31 15.39
C VAL A 34 -0.43 0.07 14.54
N TRP A 35 0.77 0.00 14.00
CA TRP A 35 1.33 -1.11 13.24
C TRP A 35 2.36 -1.85 14.10
N ASP A 36 1.90 -2.80 14.90
CA ASP A 36 2.73 -3.63 15.77
C ASP A 36 3.17 -4.90 15.04
N LEU A 37 4.43 -4.95 14.60
CA LEU A 37 4.97 -6.05 13.79
C LEU A 37 5.09 -7.38 14.56
N LYS A 38 4.82 -7.39 15.88
CA LYS A 38 4.57 -8.63 16.61
C LYS A 38 3.23 -9.27 16.21
N ALA A 39 2.23 -8.44 15.97
CA ALA A 39 0.85 -8.84 15.67
C ALA A 39 0.52 -8.80 14.17
N VAL A 40 1.20 -7.97 13.36
CA VAL A 40 0.96 -7.80 11.92
C VAL A 40 2.24 -8.05 11.10
N PRO A 41 2.15 -8.40 9.80
CA PRO A 41 3.30 -8.82 9.00
C PRO A 41 4.02 -7.62 8.39
N TRP A 42 5.20 -7.88 7.82
CA TRP A 42 5.96 -6.94 7.01
C TRP A 42 5.43 -6.86 5.56
N SER A 43 4.11 -6.68 5.43
CA SER A 43 3.38 -6.73 4.17
C SER A 43 3.01 -5.33 3.67
N ILE A 44 3.51 -4.98 2.50
CA ILE A 44 3.19 -3.72 1.79
C ILE A 44 1.70 -3.61 1.52
N GLY A 45 1.07 -4.70 1.06
CA GLY A 45 -0.36 -4.70 0.74
C GLY A 45 -1.24 -4.52 1.96
N ASP A 46 -0.95 -5.25 3.05
CA ASP A 46 -1.75 -5.12 4.28
C ASP A 46 -1.59 -3.71 4.89
N LEU A 47 -0.39 -3.10 4.80
CA LEU A 47 -0.19 -1.73 5.27
C LEU A 47 -0.91 -0.71 4.37
N LEU A 48 -0.96 -0.88 3.05
CA LEU A 48 -1.77 -0.01 2.16
C LEU A 48 -3.27 -0.06 2.53
N ILE A 49 -3.81 -1.26 2.74
CA ILE A 49 -5.20 -1.43 3.24
C ILE A 49 -5.39 -0.76 4.60
N PHE A 50 -4.40 -0.86 5.48
CA PHE A 50 -4.45 -0.20 6.78
C PHE A 50 -4.44 1.33 6.66
N MET A 51 -3.56 1.89 5.82
CA MET A 51 -3.50 3.32 5.55
C MET A 51 -4.82 3.84 4.95
N GLN A 52 -5.44 3.05 4.06
CA GLN A 52 -6.78 3.33 3.54
C GLN A 52 -7.82 3.42 4.66
N ASN A 53 -7.81 2.45 5.57
CA ASN A 53 -8.72 2.41 6.71
C ASN A 53 -8.51 3.57 7.67
N LEU A 54 -7.26 3.98 7.92
CA LEU A 54 -6.98 5.19 8.69
C LEU A 54 -7.53 6.45 8.00
N GLY A 55 -7.44 6.53 6.66
CA GLY A 55 -8.07 7.58 5.86
C GLY A 55 -9.59 7.66 6.04
N ILE A 56 -10.25 6.51 6.00
CA ILE A 56 -11.68 6.36 6.26
C ILE A 56 -12.03 6.84 7.68
N MET A 57 -11.27 6.40 8.68
CA MET A 57 -11.50 6.78 10.09
C MET A 57 -11.29 8.26 10.32
N LYS A 58 -10.26 8.85 9.71
CA LYS A 58 -10.01 10.29 9.76
C LYS A 58 -11.24 11.06 9.32
N ILE A 59 -11.84 10.68 8.20
CA ILE A 59 -13.05 11.34 7.69
C ILE A 59 -14.26 11.07 8.59
N ARG A 60 -14.48 9.81 9.01
CA ARG A 60 -15.63 9.42 9.86
C ARG A 60 -15.65 10.14 11.20
N TYR A 61 -14.49 10.33 11.82
CA TYR A 61 -14.36 10.98 13.12
C TYR A 61 -14.04 12.47 13.04
N ASN A 62 -14.03 13.05 11.82
CA ASN A 62 -13.64 14.43 11.58
C ASN A 62 -12.31 14.80 12.27
N CYS A 63 -11.31 13.93 12.12
CA CYS A 63 -9.97 14.15 12.66
C CYS A 63 -9.13 15.02 11.71
N LYS A 64 -8.15 15.75 12.27
CA LYS A 64 -7.27 16.63 11.50
C LYS A 64 -6.33 15.85 10.59
N LYS A 65 -5.60 14.90 11.17
CA LYS A 65 -4.55 14.11 10.50
C LYS A 65 -4.47 12.69 11.04
N ILE A 66 -3.64 11.88 10.41
CA ILE A 66 -3.29 10.52 10.80
C ILE A 66 -1.85 10.53 11.26
N ASP A 67 -1.61 10.18 12.52
CA ASP A 67 -0.27 9.84 13.00
C ASP A 67 -0.15 8.31 13.03
N LEU A 68 1.05 7.78 12.79
CA LEU A 68 1.30 6.33 12.69
C LEU A 68 2.38 5.92 13.69
N VAL A 69 2.16 4.81 14.38
CA VAL A 69 3.14 4.15 15.24
C VAL A 69 3.52 2.84 14.57
N ILE A 70 4.81 2.63 14.34
CA ILE A 70 5.38 1.35 13.90
C ILE A 70 6.23 0.82 15.06
N MET A 71 5.88 -0.36 15.56
CA MET A 71 6.61 -1.01 16.65
C MET A 71 7.12 -2.37 16.19
N PHE A 72 8.37 -2.68 16.53
CA PHE A 72 8.95 -4.00 16.34
C PHE A 72 9.95 -4.29 17.47
N ASP A 73 10.55 -5.48 17.44
CA ASP A 73 11.67 -5.85 18.29
C ASP A 73 12.90 -6.06 17.39
N SER A 74 13.93 -5.23 17.53
CA SER A 74 15.13 -5.34 16.67
C SER A 74 15.88 -6.66 16.83
N GLU A 75 15.76 -7.30 18.00
CA GLU A 75 16.39 -8.60 18.27
C GLU A 75 15.60 -9.76 17.67
N ASN A 76 14.29 -9.58 17.50
CA ASN A 76 13.41 -10.54 16.82
C ASN A 76 12.40 -9.83 15.90
N PRO A 77 12.83 -9.27 14.76
CA PRO A 77 11.96 -8.45 13.92
C PRO A 77 10.85 -9.26 13.23
N GLY A 78 11.02 -10.58 13.08
CA GLY A 78 9.97 -11.47 12.57
C GLY A 78 8.84 -11.75 13.56
N GLY A 79 8.99 -11.32 14.82
CA GLY A 79 7.99 -11.49 15.87
C GLY A 79 7.60 -12.95 16.08
N ASN A 80 6.30 -13.20 16.20
CA ASN A 80 5.73 -14.54 16.35
C ASN A 80 5.33 -15.19 15.00
N ARG A 81 5.54 -14.50 13.87
CA ARG A 81 4.94 -14.89 12.58
C ARG A 81 5.87 -15.74 11.69
N ASP A 82 7.04 -16.12 12.19
CA ASP A 82 8.10 -16.80 11.42
C ASP A 82 8.25 -16.19 10.02
N ASP A 83 8.24 -14.86 9.93
CA ASP A 83 8.38 -14.16 8.66
C ASP A 83 9.84 -14.27 8.21
N PHE A 84 10.17 -15.39 7.54
CA PHE A 84 11.51 -15.70 7.06
C PHE A 84 12.09 -14.62 6.13
N ALA A 85 11.26 -13.71 5.62
CA ALA A 85 11.69 -12.60 4.79
C ALA A 85 12.35 -11.46 5.59
N VAL A 86 12.28 -11.47 6.93
CA VAL A 86 12.84 -10.42 7.78
C VAL A 86 13.78 -10.99 8.83
N SER A 87 15.07 -10.65 8.69
CA SER A 87 16.11 -11.03 9.64
C SER A 87 16.55 -9.85 10.49
N LYS A 88 17.19 -10.14 11.64
CA LYS A 88 17.84 -9.16 12.51
C LYS A 88 18.77 -8.19 11.75
N ASN A 89 19.44 -8.67 10.71
CA ASN A 89 20.38 -7.85 9.94
C ASN A 89 19.73 -7.18 8.71
N GLY A 90 18.53 -7.61 8.30
CA GLY A 90 17.90 -7.18 7.05
C GLY A 90 16.64 -6.33 7.21
N PHE A 91 16.12 -6.15 8.43
CA PHE A 91 14.81 -5.49 8.63
C PHE A 91 14.79 -4.01 8.26
N HIS A 92 15.93 -3.29 8.29
CA HIS A 92 15.98 -1.87 7.97
C HIS A 92 15.45 -1.56 6.56
N GLY A 93 15.81 -2.37 5.56
CA GLY A 93 15.30 -2.19 4.20
C GLY A 93 13.79 -2.34 4.12
N LYS A 94 13.21 -3.27 4.90
CA LYS A 94 11.76 -3.44 5.00
C LYS A 94 11.10 -2.29 5.75
N LEU A 95 11.73 -1.78 6.79
CA LEU A 95 11.24 -0.63 7.53
C LEU A 95 11.13 0.60 6.61
N PHE A 96 12.13 0.88 5.78
CA PHE A 96 12.05 1.97 4.80
C PHE A 96 10.91 1.78 3.82
N GLN A 97 10.66 0.56 3.33
CA GLN A 97 9.50 0.27 2.49
C GLN A 97 8.17 0.54 3.20
N LEU A 98 8.05 0.23 4.51
CA LEU A 98 6.84 0.56 5.27
C LEU A 98 6.65 2.08 5.43
N LEU A 99 7.74 2.83 5.59
CA LEU A 99 7.68 4.30 5.63
C LEU A 99 7.24 4.90 4.30
N GLU A 100 7.71 4.34 3.17
CA GLU A 100 7.24 4.72 1.83
C GLU A 100 5.73 4.45 1.66
N VAL A 101 5.23 3.32 2.18
CA VAL A 101 3.77 3.04 2.20
C VAL A 101 3.02 4.04 3.08
N ALA A 102 3.53 4.34 4.28
CA ALA A 102 2.87 5.30 5.17
C ALA A 102 2.69 6.67 4.47
N ALA A 103 3.70 7.10 3.71
CA ALA A 103 3.69 8.34 2.95
C ALA A 103 2.63 8.42 1.84
N THR A 104 1.99 7.29 1.48
CA THR A 104 0.89 7.28 0.50
C THR A 104 -0.39 7.92 1.03
N SER A 105 -0.52 8.15 2.33
CA SER A 105 -1.71 8.82 2.87
C SER A 105 -1.57 10.34 2.77
N PRO A 106 -2.47 11.06 2.07
CA PRO A 106 -2.44 12.52 2.01
C PRO A 106 -2.73 13.19 3.36
N TYR A 107 -3.19 12.42 4.36
CA TYR A 107 -3.49 12.89 5.71
C TYR A 107 -2.40 12.55 6.72
N LEU A 108 -1.27 11.96 6.29
CA LEU A 108 -0.19 11.59 7.19
C LEU A 108 0.40 12.82 7.88
N GLY A 109 0.51 12.75 9.20
CA GLY A 109 1.22 13.70 10.03
C GLY A 109 2.59 13.18 10.42
N SER A 110 2.65 12.53 11.58
CA SER A 110 3.87 12.04 12.21
C SER A 110 3.93 10.52 12.15
N VAL A 111 5.14 9.99 11.92
CA VAL A 111 5.43 8.56 12.09
C VAL A 111 6.37 8.39 13.27
N PHE A 112 5.95 7.59 14.24
CA PHE A 112 6.74 7.20 15.40
C PHE A 112 7.22 5.77 15.21
N VAL A 113 8.53 5.55 15.29
CA VAL A 113 9.13 4.23 15.10
C VAL A 113 9.78 3.82 16.42
N PHE A 114 9.42 2.62 16.90
CA PHE A 114 9.99 2.03 18.10
C PHE A 114 10.57 0.65 17.76
N ASP A 115 11.88 0.51 17.92
CA ASP A 115 12.61 -0.76 17.81
C ASP A 115 12.52 -1.61 19.10
N ASN A 116 11.90 -1.04 20.14
CA ASN A 116 11.51 -1.70 21.36
C ASN A 116 10.00 -1.57 21.59
N ARG A 117 9.29 -2.69 21.59
CA ARG A 117 7.84 -2.73 21.79
C ARG A 117 7.39 -2.11 23.13
N LYS A 118 8.17 -2.24 24.21
CA LYS A 118 7.78 -1.70 25.53
C LYS A 118 7.73 -0.18 25.51
N ASP A 119 8.67 0.47 24.82
CA ASP A 119 8.72 1.92 24.68
C ASP A 119 7.55 2.43 23.84
N GLY A 120 7.21 1.72 22.76
CA GLY A 120 6.02 1.99 21.97
C GLY A 120 4.74 1.86 22.80
N LEU A 121 4.58 0.78 23.59
CA LEU A 121 3.41 0.63 24.47
C LEU A 121 3.33 1.72 25.55
N HIS A 122 4.46 2.16 26.09
CA HIS A 122 4.51 3.29 27.02
C HIS A 122 4.03 4.57 26.32
N PHE A 123 4.53 4.86 25.12
CA PHE A 123 4.06 5.98 24.31
C PHE A 123 2.55 5.94 24.06
N LEU A 124 1.99 4.77 23.70
CA LEU A 124 0.55 4.63 23.50
C LEU A 124 -0.21 4.97 24.79
N ARG A 125 0.20 4.41 25.93
CA ARG A 125 -0.48 4.66 27.21
C ARG A 125 -0.50 6.15 27.59
N GLU A 126 0.62 6.85 27.44
CA GLU A 126 0.77 8.29 27.77
C GLU A 126 0.03 9.25 26.81
N ASN A 127 -0.49 8.72 25.70
CA ASN A 127 -1.18 9.51 24.68
C ASN A 127 -2.58 8.98 24.34
N ALA A 128 -3.09 7.99 25.06
CA ALA A 128 -4.38 7.36 24.76
C ALA A 128 -5.56 8.34 24.81
N ASP A 129 -5.49 9.37 25.63
CA ASP A 129 -6.50 10.43 25.76
C ASP A 129 -6.42 11.47 24.63
N LYS A 130 -5.26 11.63 23.98
CA LYS A 130 -5.01 12.63 22.93
C LYS A 130 -5.41 12.16 21.52
N TYR A 131 -5.54 10.85 21.31
CA TYR A 131 -5.78 10.25 20.00
C TYR A 131 -7.06 9.44 19.94
N ASN A 132 -7.62 9.33 18.74
CA ASN A 132 -8.52 8.25 18.37
C ASN A 132 -7.66 7.10 17.84
N MET A 133 -7.37 6.11 18.68
CA MET A 133 -6.46 5.01 18.33
C MET A 133 -7.12 3.96 17.44
N TYR A 134 -6.37 3.47 16.45
CA TYR A 134 -6.75 2.31 15.66
C TYR A 134 -5.57 1.33 15.49
N PRO A 135 -5.71 0.07 15.93
CA PRO A 135 -6.83 -0.45 16.73
C PRO A 135 -6.83 0.17 18.13
N GLU A 136 -7.91 -0.09 18.89
CA GLU A 136 -8.00 0.32 20.29
C GLU A 136 -6.83 -0.25 21.13
N LEU A 137 -6.37 0.52 22.12
CA LEU A 137 -5.24 0.15 22.98
C LEU A 137 -5.38 -1.25 23.59
N ILE A 138 -6.59 -1.64 24.01
CA ILE A 138 -6.82 -2.97 24.60
C ILE A 138 -6.49 -4.09 23.61
N LYS A 139 -6.83 -3.92 22.32
CA LYS A 139 -6.52 -4.90 21.27
C LYS A 139 -5.02 -4.96 21.01
N VAL A 140 -4.33 -3.83 21.09
CA VAL A 140 -2.87 -3.77 20.97
C VAL A 140 -2.20 -4.52 22.12
N LEU A 141 -2.64 -4.30 23.35
CA LEU A 141 -2.11 -4.95 24.54
C LEU A 141 -2.38 -6.45 24.57
N SER A 142 -3.54 -6.89 24.10
CA SER A 142 -3.91 -8.31 24.03
C SER A 142 -3.35 -9.03 22.81
N GLU A 143 -2.74 -8.32 21.86
CA GLU A 143 -2.24 -8.87 20.59
C GLU A 143 -3.34 -9.59 19.77
N THR A 144 -4.61 -9.20 19.99
CA THR A 144 -5.77 -9.85 19.36
C THR A 144 -6.24 -9.15 18.08
N PHE A 145 -5.39 -8.31 17.49
CA PHE A 145 -5.67 -7.69 16.20
C PHE A 145 -4.79 -8.30 15.12
N ASN A 146 -5.40 -8.57 13.99
CA ASN A 146 -4.70 -9.08 12.83
C ASN A 146 -5.33 -8.44 11.60
N PHE A 147 -4.62 -7.49 10.99
CA PHE A 147 -5.05 -6.86 9.75
C PHE A 147 -4.68 -7.69 8.52
N VAL A 148 -4.25 -8.94 8.70
CA VAL A 148 -3.75 -9.77 7.60
C VAL A 148 -4.86 -10.32 6.76
N GLY A 149 -4.71 -10.04 5.46
CA GLY A 149 -5.67 -10.39 4.46
C GLY A 149 -6.76 -9.34 4.40
N SER A 150 -7.20 -9.05 3.19
CA SER A 150 -8.41 -8.30 2.84
C SER A 150 -9.70 -8.98 3.34
N GLU A 151 -9.63 -9.73 4.42
CA GLU A 151 -10.68 -10.59 4.93
C GLU A 151 -11.84 -9.78 5.52
N ASP A 152 -11.65 -8.49 5.78
CA ASP A 152 -12.76 -7.62 6.13
C ASP A 152 -12.63 -6.21 5.56
N LEU A 153 -12.93 -6.05 4.27
CA LEU A 153 -13.12 -4.73 3.65
C LEU A 153 -14.44 -4.05 4.09
N GLN A 154 -15.00 -4.42 5.25
CA GLN A 154 -16.27 -3.89 5.76
C GLN A 154 -16.20 -2.38 5.98
N HIS A 155 -15.07 -1.87 6.46
CA HIS A 155 -14.91 -0.42 6.68
C HIS A 155 -14.99 0.35 5.36
N GLU A 156 -14.33 -0.11 4.32
CA GLU A 156 -14.37 0.42 2.96
C GLU A 156 -15.78 0.31 2.37
N ARG A 157 -16.40 -0.86 2.46
CA ARG A 157 -17.78 -1.08 1.98
C ARG A 157 -18.76 -0.10 2.62
N ASP A 158 -18.75 -0.01 3.95
CA ASP A 158 -19.70 0.82 4.69
C ASP A 158 -19.46 2.30 4.43
N PHE A 159 -18.19 2.71 4.29
CA PHE A 159 -17.85 4.08 3.93
C PHE A 159 -18.35 4.38 2.52
N PHE A 160 -18.04 3.53 1.54
CA PHE A 160 -18.45 3.72 0.16
C PHE A 160 -19.98 3.75 0.02
N LYS A 161 -20.71 2.84 0.66
CA LYS A 161 -22.19 2.86 0.65
C LYS A 161 -22.77 4.17 1.19
N LYS A 162 -22.10 4.79 2.17
CA LYS A 162 -22.55 6.03 2.80
C LYS A 162 -22.16 7.28 2.01
N PHE A 163 -20.96 7.32 1.45
CA PHE A 163 -20.37 8.54 0.87
C PHE A 163 -20.21 8.50 -0.65
N GLY A 164 -20.28 7.33 -1.28
CA GLY A 164 -20.12 7.16 -2.73
C GLY A 164 -18.69 7.25 -3.24
N TYR A 165 -17.69 7.34 -2.36
CA TYR A 165 -16.27 7.38 -2.71
C TYR A 165 -15.41 6.75 -1.60
N LEU A 166 -14.13 6.50 -1.89
CA LEU A 166 -13.10 6.17 -0.91
C LEU A 166 -12.03 7.27 -0.91
N PRO A 167 -11.41 7.61 0.24
CA PRO A 167 -10.23 8.48 0.21
C PRO A 167 -9.14 7.82 -0.62
N LYS A 168 -8.41 8.60 -1.44
CA LYS A 168 -7.36 8.07 -2.30
C LYS A 168 -6.03 7.95 -1.55
N LEU A 169 -5.27 6.92 -1.90
CA LEU A 169 -3.84 6.85 -1.63
C LEU A 169 -3.09 7.56 -2.77
N HIS A 170 -2.04 8.29 -2.42
CA HIS A 170 -1.34 9.18 -3.33
C HIS A 170 0.17 9.18 -3.03
N ALA A 171 0.99 8.90 -4.03
CA ALA A 171 2.44 9.06 -3.93
C ALA A 171 2.82 10.54 -3.72
N GLY A 172 4.01 10.79 -3.17
CA GLY A 172 4.46 12.16 -2.93
C GLY A 172 4.79 12.90 -4.24
N GLU A 173 4.63 14.22 -4.26
CA GLU A 173 4.96 15.07 -5.42
C GLU A 173 6.37 14.84 -6.00
N PRO A 174 7.44 14.63 -5.20
CA PRO A 174 8.75 14.30 -5.76
C PRO A 174 8.76 12.99 -6.55
N ASP A 175 8.06 11.95 -6.07
CA ASP A 175 7.97 10.65 -6.74
C ASP A 175 7.13 10.77 -8.02
N ILE A 176 6.06 11.57 -7.99
CA ILE A 176 5.25 11.91 -9.17
C ILE A 176 6.10 12.61 -10.23
N CYS A 177 6.89 13.61 -9.83
CA CYS A 177 7.80 14.31 -10.74
C CYS A 177 8.85 13.36 -11.34
N TRP A 178 9.34 12.41 -10.53
CA TRP A 178 10.23 11.37 -11.02
C TRP A 178 9.55 10.47 -12.07
N ALA A 179 8.31 10.02 -11.83
CA ALA A 179 7.57 9.16 -12.75
C ALA A 179 7.31 9.87 -14.09
N LEU A 180 6.91 11.14 -14.05
CA LEU A 180 6.75 11.97 -15.24
C LEU A 180 8.08 12.17 -15.99
N GLY A 181 9.17 12.40 -15.25
CA GLY A 181 10.50 12.51 -15.84
C GLY A 181 11.02 11.20 -16.45
N LEU A 182 10.57 10.04 -15.94
CA LEU A 182 10.80 8.75 -16.58
C LEU A 182 10.02 8.66 -17.89
N TYR A 183 8.73 9.02 -17.88
CA TYR A 183 7.88 9.02 -19.07
C TYR A 183 8.45 9.88 -20.19
N ASP A 184 8.93 11.09 -19.89
CA ASP A 184 9.57 11.99 -20.87
C ASP A 184 10.79 11.35 -21.54
N LYS A 185 11.52 10.48 -20.82
CA LYS A 185 12.71 9.79 -21.33
C LYS A 185 12.38 8.55 -22.16
N THR A 186 11.29 7.85 -21.84
CA THR A 186 11.03 6.49 -22.36
C THR A 186 9.78 6.34 -23.20
N LEU A 187 8.82 7.27 -23.14
CA LEU A 187 7.62 7.28 -23.99
C LEU A 187 7.90 7.93 -25.35
N GLY A 188 7.43 7.28 -26.41
CA GLY A 188 7.22 7.94 -27.68
C GLY A 188 6.06 8.95 -27.61
N LYS A 189 6.03 9.93 -28.52
CA LYS A 189 5.06 11.06 -28.54
C LYS A 189 3.57 10.70 -28.46
N LYS A 190 3.20 9.45 -28.77
CA LYS A 190 1.80 8.96 -28.79
C LYS A 190 1.60 7.73 -27.91
N GLN A 191 2.60 7.39 -27.09
CA GLN A 191 2.52 6.20 -26.25
C GLN A 191 1.85 6.50 -24.92
N ILE A 192 1.05 5.55 -24.45
CA ILE A 192 0.29 5.61 -23.21
C ILE A 192 0.99 4.71 -22.18
N PRO A 193 1.32 5.24 -20.99
CA PRO A 193 1.97 4.47 -19.93
C PRO A 193 0.95 3.55 -19.22
N ILE A 194 1.29 2.28 -19.09
CA ILE A 194 0.52 1.27 -18.36
C ILE A 194 1.40 0.68 -17.27
N ALA A 195 0.96 0.70 -16.02
CA ALA A 195 1.68 0.05 -14.92
C ALA A 195 1.48 -1.47 -15.01
N LEU A 196 2.58 -2.23 -14.95
CA LEU A 196 2.58 -3.69 -15.04
C LEU A 196 3.26 -4.29 -13.81
N THR A 197 2.61 -5.24 -13.13
CA THR A 197 3.29 -6.06 -12.11
C THR A 197 3.27 -7.53 -12.51
N MET A 198 4.44 -8.14 -12.58
CA MET A 198 4.62 -9.57 -12.80
C MET A 198 5.29 -10.15 -11.56
N ARG A 199 4.60 -11.05 -10.86
CA ARG A 199 5.15 -11.67 -9.65
C ARG A 199 5.97 -12.89 -10.03
N ASN A 200 7.27 -12.86 -9.77
CA ASN A 200 8.17 -13.99 -9.99
C ASN A 200 9.20 -14.10 -8.87
N ASN A 201 8.75 -14.44 -7.67
CA ASN A 201 9.60 -14.49 -6.49
C ASN A 201 10.29 -15.86 -6.38
N PRO A 202 11.63 -15.96 -6.47
CA PRO A 202 12.35 -17.24 -6.35
C PRO A 202 12.12 -17.94 -5.00
N GLY A 203 11.92 -17.15 -3.94
CA GLY A 203 11.67 -17.62 -2.57
C GLY A 203 10.23 -18.03 -2.29
N SER A 204 9.28 -17.74 -3.18
CA SER A 204 7.86 -18.09 -2.96
C SER A 204 7.16 -18.43 -4.27
N LYS A 205 7.25 -19.70 -4.68
CA LYS A 205 6.69 -20.17 -5.96
C LYS A 205 5.16 -20.16 -6.03
N CYS A 206 4.45 -20.14 -4.91
CA CYS A 206 3.00 -20.32 -4.86
C CYS A 206 2.19 -19.17 -5.47
N ARG A 207 2.82 -18.02 -5.72
CA ARG A 207 2.20 -16.84 -6.34
C ARG A 207 2.93 -16.38 -7.60
N ASN A 208 3.87 -17.17 -8.11
CA ASN A 208 4.60 -16.83 -9.31
C ASN A 208 3.71 -16.99 -10.54
N ILE A 209 3.92 -16.11 -11.51
CA ILE A 209 3.31 -16.26 -12.83
C ILE A 209 3.91 -17.45 -13.57
N ALA A 210 3.14 -17.96 -14.54
CA ALA A 210 3.72 -18.65 -15.68
C ALA A 210 4.27 -17.59 -16.65
N PRO A 211 5.58 -17.54 -16.95
CA PRO A 211 6.16 -16.51 -17.82
C PRO A 211 5.55 -16.49 -19.23
N GLU A 212 5.33 -17.66 -19.83
CA GLU A 212 4.94 -17.81 -21.24
C GLU A 212 3.67 -17.03 -21.64
N PRO A 213 2.52 -17.16 -20.95
CA PRO A 213 1.35 -16.34 -21.24
C PRO A 213 1.60 -14.83 -21.23
N TRP A 214 2.40 -14.34 -20.28
CA TRP A 214 2.67 -12.91 -20.15
C TRP A 214 3.61 -12.41 -21.24
N LEU A 215 4.67 -13.17 -21.56
CA LEU A 215 5.54 -12.85 -22.69
C LEU A 215 4.78 -12.86 -24.02
N GLY A 216 3.89 -13.83 -24.23
CA GLY A 216 3.01 -13.87 -25.40
C GLY A 216 2.05 -12.68 -25.48
N PHE A 217 1.44 -12.30 -24.35
CA PHE A 217 0.62 -11.09 -24.26
C PHE A 217 1.40 -9.83 -24.62
N LEU A 218 2.60 -9.63 -24.08
CA LEU A 218 3.39 -8.42 -24.29
C LEU A 218 3.90 -8.31 -25.74
N ARG A 219 4.33 -9.42 -26.35
CA ARG A 219 4.68 -9.49 -27.78
C ARG A 219 3.49 -9.16 -28.67
N LYS A 220 2.31 -9.67 -28.32
CA LYS A 220 1.07 -9.35 -29.05
C LYS A 220 0.72 -7.87 -28.92
N ALA A 221 0.80 -7.31 -27.72
CA ALA A 221 0.56 -5.89 -27.48
C ALA A 221 1.59 -4.99 -28.17
N GLU A 222 2.85 -5.42 -28.30
CA GLU A 222 3.86 -4.68 -29.07
C GLU A 222 3.46 -4.55 -30.54
N ALA A 223 2.92 -5.62 -31.13
CA ALA A 223 2.50 -5.64 -32.53
C ALA A 223 1.15 -4.93 -32.75
N GLU A 224 0.15 -5.16 -31.90
CA GLU A 224 -1.22 -4.70 -32.10
C GLU A 224 -1.51 -3.34 -31.45
N ARG A 225 -0.75 -2.96 -30.42
CA ARG A 225 -0.91 -1.72 -29.63
C ARG A 225 0.42 -0.96 -29.49
N PRO A 226 1.03 -0.51 -30.60
CA PRO A 226 2.30 0.24 -30.55
C PRO A 226 2.17 1.60 -29.84
N ASP A 227 0.94 2.07 -29.62
CA ASP A 227 0.57 3.22 -28.80
C ASP A 227 0.68 2.96 -27.28
N ILE A 228 1.12 1.78 -26.85
CA ILE A 228 1.19 1.42 -25.44
C ILE A 228 2.62 1.09 -25.00
N LYS A 229 2.96 1.55 -23.80
CA LYS A 229 4.22 1.23 -23.12
C LYS A 229 3.94 0.72 -21.71
N PHE A 230 4.39 -0.48 -21.40
CA PHE A 230 4.28 -1.09 -20.08
C PHE A 230 5.47 -0.73 -19.20
N TYR A 231 5.21 -0.30 -17.98
CA TYR A 231 6.22 -0.03 -16.95
C TYR A 231 6.17 -1.16 -15.93
N LEU A 232 7.17 -2.04 -15.97
CA LEU A 232 7.27 -3.18 -15.09
C LEU A 232 7.75 -2.74 -13.70
N LEU A 233 6.87 -2.92 -12.72
CA LEU A 233 7.07 -2.68 -11.30
C LEU A 233 7.39 -4.01 -10.60
N GLY A 234 8.12 -3.94 -9.49
CA GLY A 234 8.53 -5.12 -8.71
C GLY A 234 10.02 -5.11 -8.37
N THR A 235 10.52 -6.17 -7.74
CA THR A 235 11.96 -6.20 -7.40
C THR A 235 12.81 -6.61 -8.60
N ARG A 236 14.12 -6.31 -8.55
CA ARG A 236 15.06 -6.77 -9.59
C ARG A 236 15.10 -8.30 -9.71
N ASP A 237 14.89 -9.02 -8.61
CA ASP A 237 14.92 -10.48 -8.58
C ASP A 237 13.66 -11.13 -9.18
N GLU A 238 12.60 -10.35 -9.38
CA GLU A 238 11.38 -10.79 -10.07
C GLU A 238 11.47 -10.60 -11.59
N TYR A 239 12.56 -10.02 -12.08
CA TYR A 239 12.74 -9.68 -13.49
C TYR A 239 12.96 -10.92 -14.38
N LEU A 240 12.33 -10.92 -15.55
CA LEU A 240 12.58 -11.87 -16.62
C LEU A 240 13.45 -11.21 -17.69
N SER A 241 14.60 -11.81 -18.01
CA SER A 241 15.55 -11.27 -18.99
C SER A 241 14.93 -11.04 -20.38
N GLU A 242 13.99 -11.88 -20.76
CA GLU A 242 13.27 -11.88 -22.04
C GLU A 242 12.45 -10.60 -22.26
N LEU A 243 12.15 -9.86 -21.18
CA LEU A 243 11.47 -8.56 -21.26
C LEU A 243 12.38 -7.47 -21.81
N ASP A 244 13.71 -7.66 -21.82
CA ASP A 244 14.67 -6.72 -22.41
C ASP A 244 14.57 -6.62 -23.94
N GLU A 245 14.02 -7.66 -24.56
CA GLU A 245 13.85 -7.74 -26.02
C GLU A 245 12.59 -7.00 -26.49
N LEU A 246 11.68 -6.66 -25.57
CA LEU A 246 10.40 -6.04 -25.89
C LEU A 246 10.49 -4.52 -25.82
N SER A 247 10.35 -3.87 -26.96
CA SER A 247 10.42 -2.41 -27.09
C SER A 247 9.23 -1.70 -26.45
N ASN A 248 8.12 -2.39 -26.19
CA ASN A 248 6.96 -1.85 -25.47
C ASN A 248 7.06 -2.00 -23.94
N VAL A 249 8.15 -2.54 -23.37
CA VAL A 249 8.33 -2.74 -21.93
C VAL A 249 9.48 -1.88 -21.39
N VAL A 250 9.30 -1.28 -20.22
CA VAL A 250 10.32 -0.55 -19.46
C VAL A 250 10.43 -1.16 -18.07
N SER A 251 11.57 -1.75 -17.74
CA SER A 251 11.88 -2.15 -16.37
C SER A 251 12.25 -0.92 -15.53
N THR A 252 11.42 -0.55 -14.55
CA THR A 252 11.64 0.66 -13.75
C THR A 252 12.91 0.54 -12.89
N LYS A 253 13.26 -0.69 -12.48
CA LYS A 253 14.48 -0.95 -11.70
C LYS A 253 15.78 -0.74 -12.48
N LYS A 254 15.73 -0.68 -13.82
CA LYS A 254 16.88 -0.20 -14.62
C LYS A 254 17.16 1.30 -14.43
N PHE A 255 16.18 2.04 -13.94
CA PHE A 255 16.27 3.47 -13.61
C PHE A 255 16.45 3.71 -12.11
N GLY A 256 16.70 2.65 -11.32
CA GLY A 256 16.94 2.75 -9.89
C GLY A 256 15.68 3.03 -9.06
N SER A 257 14.49 2.71 -9.58
CA SER A 257 13.24 3.03 -8.89
C SER A 257 13.14 2.42 -7.49
N THR A 258 12.58 3.18 -6.57
CA THR A 258 12.15 2.82 -5.22
C THR A 258 10.71 2.29 -5.23
N LEU A 259 10.14 1.97 -4.06
CA LEU A 259 8.74 1.54 -3.99
C LEU A 259 7.80 2.75 -4.05
N SER A 260 8.16 3.90 -3.47
CA SER A 260 7.40 5.16 -3.63
C SER A 260 7.29 5.60 -5.10
N GLU A 261 8.37 5.45 -5.86
CA GLU A 261 8.39 5.72 -7.30
C GLU A 261 7.54 4.72 -8.11
N ASP A 262 7.49 3.45 -7.69
CA ASP A 262 6.56 2.47 -8.28
C ASP A 262 5.09 2.87 -7.99
N PHE A 263 4.78 3.38 -6.79
CA PHE A 263 3.45 3.92 -6.46
C PHE A 263 3.11 5.15 -7.31
N ALA A 264 4.07 6.04 -7.54
CA ALA A 264 3.89 7.20 -8.40
C ALA A 264 3.58 6.82 -9.85
N ILE A 265 4.22 5.77 -10.37
CA ILE A 265 3.86 5.22 -11.68
C ILE A 265 2.41 4.73 -11.69
N ILE A 266 1.94 4.05 -10.64
CA ILE A 266 0.53 3.62 -10.56
C ILE A 266 -0.40 4.84 -10.56
N ASN A 267 -0.11 5.88 -9.77
CA ASN A 267 -0.97 7.08 -9.70
C ASN A 267 -0.97 7.93 -10.99
N THR A 268 0.02 7.78 -11.86
CA THR A 268 0.18 8.62 -13.08
C THR A 268 -0.04 7.86 -14.38
N CYS A 269 -0.11 6.53 -14.34
CA CYS A 269 -0.38 5.71 -15.52
C CYS A 269 -1.85 5.81 -15.95
N ALA A 270 -2.13 5.38 -17.20
CA ALA A 270 -3.50 5.34 -17.71
C ALA A 270 -4.28 4.11 -17.23
N MET A 271 -3.58 3.04 -16.82
CA MET A 271 -4.17 1.79 -16.36
C MET A 271 -3.12 0.95 -15.62
N PHE A 272 -3.59 0.13 -14.68
CA PHE A 272 -2.80 -0.90 -14.02
C PHE A 272 -3.18 -2.32 -14.48
N ILE A 273 -2.19 -3.16 -14.78
CA ILE A 273 -2.39 -4.58 -15.04
C ILE A 273 -1.40 -5.42 -14.25
N GLY A 274 -1.83 -6.53 -13.66
CA GLY A 274 -0.87 -7.41 -13.02
C GLY A 274 -1.44 -8.52 -12.16
N MET A 275 -0.54 -9.25 -11.51
CA MET A 275 -0.93 -10.24 -10.52
C MET A 275 -1.38 -9.59 -9.21
N ASP A 276 -2.18 -10.33 -8.45
CA ASP A 276 -2.43 -10.06 -7.04
C ASP A 276 -1.07 -9.86 -6.35
N SER A 277 -0.83 -8.64 -5.87
CA SER A 277 0.40 -8.18 -5.24
C SER A 277 0.07 -7.04 -4.28
N GLY A 278 0.93 -6.78 -3.29
CA GLY A 278 0.67 -5.73 -2.31
C GLY A 278 0.53 -4.34 -2.95
N VAL A 279 1.37 -4.05 -3.95
CA VAL A 279 1.37 -2.76 -4.64
C VAL A 279 0.10 -2.50 -5.45
N MET A 280 -0.65 -3.55 -5.81
CA MET A 280 -1.91 -3.40 -6.54
C MET A 280 -2.94 -2.57 -5.77
N PHE A 281 -2.84 -2.51 -4.43
CA PHE A 281 -3.79 -1.77 -3.63
C PHE A 281 -3.74 -0.25 -3.87
N MET A 282 -2.64 0.27 -4.42
CA MET A 282 -2.61 1.64 -4.95
C MET A 282 -3.64 1.84 -6.07
N ALA A 283 -3.69 0.91 -7.03
CA ALA A 283 -4.66 0.96 -8.13
C ALA A 283 -6.10 0.69 -7.66
N VAL A 284 -6.28 -0.23 -6.70
CA VAL A 284 -7.60 -0.60 -6.15
C VAL A 284 -8.29 0.58 -5.47
N TYR A 285 -7.53 1.46 -4.82
CA TYR A 285 -8.06 2.64 -4.11
C TYR A 285 -7.95 3.94 -4.93
N ASP A 286 -7.61 3.85 -6.21
CA ASP A 286 -7.69 4.96 -7.17
C ASP A 286 -8.86 4.74 -8.14
N ASP A 287 -9.09 5.71 -9.02
CA ASP A 287 -10.12 5.66 -10.06
C ASP A 287 -9.58 5.16 -11.40
N ILE A 288 -8.29 4.81 -11.47
CA ILE A 288 -7.68 4.32 -12.70
C ILE A 288 -8.30 2.97 -13.11
N PRO A 289 -8.43 2.69 -14.42
CA PRO A 289 -8.70 1.36 -14.91
C PRO A 289 -7.68 0.35 -14.37
N TYR A 290 -8.15 -0.84 -13.97
CA TYR A 290 -7.25 -1.91 -13.60
C TYR A 290 -7.79 -3.29 -13.92
N VAL A 291 -6.88 -4.22 -14.19
CA VAL A 291 -7.18 -5.66 -14.18
C VAL A 291 -6.12 -6.42 -13.40
N THR A 292 -6.57 -7.11 -12.35
CA THR A 292 -5.69 -7.96 -11.53
C THR A 292 -6.04 -9.43 -11.66
N PHE A 293 -5.04 -10.30 -11.58
CA PHE A 293 -5.18 -11.75 -11.75
C PHE A 293 -4.70 -12.52 -10.53
N GLY A 294 -5.33 -13.67 -10.26
CA GLY A 294 -4.88 -14.59 -9.23
C GLY A 294 -5.36 -14.26 -7.81
N THR A 295 -6.42 -13.45 -7.68
CA THR A 295 -7.08 -13.20 -6.40
C THR A 295 -7.69 -14.48 -5.84
N GLU A 296 -7.51 -14.70 -4.54
CA GLU A 296 -8.10 -15.83 -3.83
C GLU A 296 -9.63 -15.78 -3.81
N GLU A 297 -10.30 -16.88 -4.17
CA GLU A 297 -11.78 -16.95 -4.19
C GLU A 297 -12.40 -16.69 -2.81
N ARG A 298 -11.69 -17.07 -1.73
CA ARG A 298 -12.12 -16.79 -0.36
C ARG A 298 -12.17 -15.29 -0.06
N MET A 299 -11.29 -14.49 -0.66
CA MET A 299 -11.28 -13.04 -0.47
C MET A 299 -12.53 -12.44 -1.11
N ARG A 300 -12.90 -12.89 -2.31
CA ARG A 300 -14.15 -12.48 -2.98
C ARG A 300 -15.41 -12.68 -2.14
N LYS A 301 -15.54 -13.82 -1.45
CA LYS A 301 -16.69 -14.10 -0.58
C LYS A 301 -16.80 -13.13 0.60
N LYS A 302 -15.67 -12.65 1.12
CA LYS A 302 -15.61 -11.77 2.31
C LYS A 302 -15.69 -10.28 1.96
N ILE A 303 -15.25 -9.91 0.76
CA ILE A 303 -15.07 -8.52 0.34
C ILE A 303 -16.36 -7.82 -0.10
N GLY A 304 -17.41 -8.57 -0.44
CA GLY A 304 -18.68 -8.02 -0.90
C GLY A 304 -18.52 -7.45 -2.31
N LEU A 305 -19.05 -8.20 -3.28
CA LEU A 305 -18.87 -7.90 -4.69
C LEU A 305 -20.08 -7.18 -5.28
N ASN A 306 -19.85 -6.42 -6.34
CA ASN A 306 -20.90 -5.93 -7.22
C ASN A 306 -21.44 -7.10 -8.11
N PRO A 307 -22.54 -6.89 -8.88
CA PRO A 307 -23.12 -7.93 -9.73
C PRO A 307 -22.17 -8.52 -10.79
N GLU A 308 -21.15 -7.75 -11.19
CA GLU A 308 -20.12 -8.18 -12.14
C GLU A 308 -19.01 -9.01 -11.48
N GLY A 309 -19.08 -9.17 -10.15
CA GLY A 309 -18.12 -9.93 -9.38
C GLY A 309 -16.84 -9.18 -9.03
N ASN A 310 -16.84 -7.85 -9.15
CA ASN A 310 -15.75 -6.95 -8.74
C ASN A 310 -16.02 -6.36 -7.35
N LEU A 311 -15.08 -5.58 -6.80
CA LEU A 311 -15.28 -4.89 -5.51
C LEU A 311 -16.52 -4.00 -5.56
N ILE A 312 -17.23 -3.82 -4.45
CA ILE A 312 -18.45 -2.99 -4.43
C ILE A 312 -18.20 -1.53 -4.88
N PHE A 313 -16.97 -1.05 -4.68
CA PHE A 313 -16.52 0.29 -5.05
C PHE A 313 -15.73 0.31 -6.37
N ALA A 314 -15.56 -0.84 -7.04
CA ALA A 314 -14.94 -0.88 -8.36
C ALA A 314 -15.90 -0.32 -9.42
N ASN A 315 -15.37 0.53 -10.29
CA ASN A 315 -16.10 0.99 -11.48
C ASN A 315 -16.06 -0.06 -12.61
N LYS A 316 -16.72 0.22 -13.74
CA LYS A 316 -16.84 -0.73 -14.88
C LYS A 316 -15.51 -1.10 -15.55
N TRP A 317 -14.45 -0.32 -15.33
CA TRP A 317 -13.10 -0.53 -15.84
C TRP A 317 -12.15 -1.11 -14.78
N GLN A 318 -12.68 -1.60 -13.66
CA GLN A 318 -11.89 -2.08 -12.54
C GLN A 318 -12.26 -3.52 -12.22
N ARG A 319 -11.31 -4.44 -12.47
CA ARG A 319 -11.59 -5.86 -12.53
C ARG A 319 -10.59 -6.68 -11.73
N MET A 320 -11.12 -7.63 -10.95
CA MET A 320 -10.32 -8.50 -10.10
C MET A 320 -10.65 -9.95 -10.39
N LEU A 321 -9.77 -10.61 -11.12
CA LEU A 321 -9.94 -11.97 -11.62
C LEU A 321 -9.28 -12.97 -10.67
N THR A 322 -9.99 -14.07 -10.44
CA THR A 322 -9.61 -15.07 -9.44
C THR A 322 -8.53 -16.03 -9.94
N LYS A 323 -8.00 -16.84 -9.03
CA LYS A 323 -7.12 -17.97 -9.36
C LYS A 323 -7.73 -19.02 -10.29
N SER A 324 -9.06 -19.09 -10.38
CA SER A 324 -9.74 -20.00 -11.31
C SER A 324 -9.79 -19.45 -12.75
N PHE A 325 -9.47 -18.16 -12.95
CA PHE A 325 -9.33 -17.60 -14.29
C PHE A 325 -8.12 -18.22 -15.00
N LYS A 326 -8.35 -18.84 -16.16
CA LYS A 326 -7.29 -19.46 -16.95
C LYS A 326 -6.47 -18.39 -17.67
N ILE A 327 -5.23 -18.19 -17.22
CA ILE A 327 -4.30 -17.25 -17.82
C ILE A 327 -3.65 -17.87 -19.07
N THR A 328 -4.02 -17.34 -20.23
CA THR A 328 -3.34 -17.49 -21.53
C THR A 328 -3.02 -16.11 -22.12
N SER A 329 -2.12 -16.03 -23.10
CA SER A 329 -1.79 -14.78 -23.81
C SER A 329 -3.04 -14.09 -24.36
N GLU A 330 -3.97 -14.85 -24.93
CA GLU A 330 -5.23 -14.36 -25.50
C GLU A 330 -6.17 -13.84 -24.42
N SER A 331 -6.27 -14.54 -23.29
CA SER A 331 -7.11 -14.10 -22.17
C SER A 331 -6.58 -12.81 -21.54
N LEU A 332 -5.26 -12.67 -21.38
CA LEU A 332 -4.63 -11.46 -20.85
C LEU A 332 -4.91 -10.28 -21.78
N PHE A 333 -4.69 -10.46 -23.09
CA PHE A 333 -4.94 -9.43 -24.09
C PHE A 333 -6.42 -9.04 -24.17
N ALA A 334 -7.33 -10.01 -24.10
CA ALA A 334 -8.77 -9.75 -24.14
C ALA A 334 -9.27 -8.98 -22.90
N GLU A 335 -8.73 -9.25 -21.72
CA GLU A 335 -9.09 -8.53 -20.50
C GLU A 335 -8.46 -7.14 -20.44
N PHE A 336 -7.26 -6.99 -21.01
CA PHE A 336 -6.62 -5.70 -21.23
C PHE A 336 -7.44 -4.81 -22.17
N GLU A 337 -7.88 -5.29 -23.33
CA GLU A 337 -8.69 -4.49 -24.27
C GLU A 337 -10.09 -4.12 -23.75
N LYS A 338 -10.61 -4.90 -22.81
CA LYS A 338 -11.91 -4.60 -22.17
C LYS A 338 -11.82 -3.52 -21.10
N THR A 339 -10.63 -3.26 -20.58
CA THR A 339 -10.38 -2.40 -19.43
C THR A 339 -9.88 -1.05 -19.92
#